data_AF-A0A1W7AB14-F1
#
_entry.id   AF-A0A1W7AB14-F1
#
_cell.length_a   1.000
_cell.length_b   1.000
_cell.length_c   1.000
_cell.angle_alpha   90.00
_cell.angle_beta   90.00
_cell.angle_gamma   90.00
#
_symmetry.space_group_name_H-M   'P 1'
#
loop_
_entity.id
_entity.type
_entity.pdbx_description
1 polymer ?
#
loop_
_entity_poly.entity_id
_entity_poly.type
_entity_poly.pdbx_seq_one_letter_code
_entity_poly.pdbx_strand_id
1 'polypeptide(L)'
;MKKQFIIGTAVSLSILLSGCNDTDENKDVVHKDHASEHHKDEHAESHNNEHEHGHGHEHGHHMTEADQKIYNGYFEDAAVKDRKLTDWEGSWQSVYPFLKDGSLDEVFEHKAEDQKKTKQEIKDYYTEGYKTDVSHIEIGEKEITFTKDGKKQKAEYAYDGKEILTYEKGNRGVRYIFKKVSGDEDAPGYIQFSDHIIAPQRALHFHIYMGDDRKQLLNELENWPTYYPDDLSAIEVKEEMLAH
;
A
#
# COMPACT_ATOMS: atom_id res chain seq x y z
N MET A 1 17.84 -8.49 -47.26
CA MET A 1 18.58 -7.22 -47.30
C MET A 1 19.07 -6.92 -45.88
N LYS A 2 20.39 -6.99 -45.64
CA LYS A 2 21.01 -6.63 -44.35
C LYS A 2 21.51 -5.19 -44.46
N LYS A 3 21.25 -4.34 -43.46
CA LYS A 3 21.98 -3.08 -43.27
C LYS A 3 22.71 -3.13 -41.94
N GLN A 4 24.04 -3.26 -42.05
CA GLN A 4 25.00 -2.93 -41.01
C GLN A 4 25.16 -1.40 -40.98
N PHE A 5 25.37 -0.84 -39.80
CA PHE A 5 26.08 0.42 -39.64
C PHE A 5 27.10 0.25 -38.52
N ILE A 6 28.34 0.59 -38.84
CA ILE A 6 29.54 0.45 -38.02
C ILE A 6 30.26 1.81 -38.02
N ILE A 7 30.55 2.26 -36.80
CA ILE A 7 31.69 3.04 -36.30
C ILE A 7 31.84 4.53 -36.69
N GLY A 8 32.03 5.33 -35.62
CA GLY A 8 32.82 6.56 -35.63
C GLY A 8 33.26 6.93 -34.21
N THR A 9 34.48 6.52 -33.83
CA THR A 9 35.17 6.81 -32.56
C THR A 9 36.09 8.02 -32.72
N ALA A 10 36.13 8.95 -31.74
CA ALA A 10 37.28 9.84 -31.41
C ALA A 10 36.90 10.65 -30.14
N VAL A 11 37.43 10.38 -28.94
CA VAL A 11 38.75 10.72 -28.35
C VAL A 11 38.81 12.13 -27.71
N SER A 12 38.85 12.09 -26.37
CA SER A 12 39.57 12.92 -25.37
C SER A 12 39.35 14.43 -25.26
N LEU A 13 39.11 14.92 -24.02
CA LEU A 13 40.11 15.73 -23.30
C LEU A 13 39.78 15.80 -21.79
N SER A 14 40.76 15.42 -20.97
CA SER A 14 40.76 15.49 -19.51
C SER A 14 41.15 16.90 -19.03
N ILE A 15 40.51 17.42 -17.99
CA ILE A 15 41.07 18.46 -17.12
C ILE A 15 40.88 18.05 -15.66
N LEU A 16 42.01 17.87 -14.98
CA LEU A 16 42.16 17.77 -13.52
C LEU A 16 42.02 19.16 -12.89
N LEU A 17 41.38 19.23 -11.72
CA LEU A 17 41.65 20.26 -10.72
C LEU A 17 41.64 19.62 -9.32
N SER A 18 42.76 19.80 -8.62
CA SER A 18 43.07 19.37 -7.26
C SER A 18 42.67 20.43 -6.22
N GLY A 19 42.51 20.00 -4.96
CA GLY A 19 42.61 20.82 -3.73
C GLY A 19 42.03 20.05 -2.52
N CYS A 20 42.85 19.35 -1.73
CA CYS A 20 43.46 19.74 -0.43
C CYS A 20 42.45 19.81 0.74
N ASN A 21 42.44 18.82 1.65
CA ASN A 21 43.06 18.78 3.01
C ASN A 21 42.32 19.69 4.03
N ASP A 22 41.96 19.29 5.26
CA ASP A 22 42.78 18.71 6.33
C ASP A 22 41.96 17.85 7.33
N THR A 23 42.70 16.97 8.01
CA THR A 23 42.40 16.26 9.26
C THR A 23 42.33 17.19 10.47
N ASP A 24 41.51 16.87 11.47
CA ASP A 24 41.93 16.97 12.87
C ASP A 24 41.13 16.00 13.77
N GLU A 25 41.88 15.17 14.48
CA GLU A 25 41.46 14.46 15.68
C GLU A 25 41.42 15.45 16.85
N ASN A 26 40.47 15.33 17.78
CA ASN A 26 40.86 15.24 19.19
C ASN A 26 39.78 14.58 20.06
N LYS A 27 40.28 13.75 20.97
CA LYS A 27 39.63 13.07 22.08
C LYS A 27 39.41 14.06 23.22
N ASP A 28 38.40 13.83 24.06
CA ASP A 28 38.68 13.55 25.47
C ASP A 28 37.48 12.99 26.24
N VAL A 29 37.85 12.08 27.13
CA VAL A 29 37.06 11.24 28.05
C VAL A 29 36.86 12.00 29.36
N VAL A 30 35.83 11.67 30.16
CA VAL A 30 35.95 11.37 31.61
C VAL A 30 34.58 11.00 32.22
N HIS A 31 34.59 9.82 32.83
CA HIS A 31 33.60 9.21 33.74
C HIS A 31 33.32 10.03 35.02
N LYS A 32 32.13 9.82 35.61
CA LYS A 32 32.08 9.38 37.02
C LYS A 32 30.76 8.73 37.42
N ASP A 33 30.90 7.57 38.04
CA ASP A 33 29.89 6.79 38.74
C ASP A 33 29.40 7.52 40.02
N HIS A 34 28.16 7.21 40.43
CA HIS A 34 27.89 6.89 41.83
C HIS A 34 26.60 6.07 41.98
N ALA A 35 26.75 4.86 42.51
CA ALA A 35 25.69 4.09 43.15
C ALA A 35 25.51 4.57 44.60
N SER A 36 24.27 4.50 45.14
CA SER A 36 23.97 3.94 46.48
C SER A 36 22.45 3.95 46.77
N GLU A 37 22.08 2.97 47.59
CA GLU A 37 20.78 2.36 47.90
C GLU A 37 19.74 3.15 48.74
N HIS A 38 18.51 2.61 48.69
CA HIS A 38 17.50 2.43 49.75
C HIS A 38 16.88 3.65 50.47
N HIS A 39 15.56 3.81 50.29
CA HIS A 39 14.62 3.89 51.41
C HIS A 39 13.21 3.42 50.97
N LYS A 40 12.61 2.55 51.77
CA LYS A 40 11.18 2.21 51.75
C LYS A 40 10.41 3.35 52.41
N ASP A 41 9.22 3.67 51.91
CA ASP A 41 8.01 3.89 52.71
C ASP A 41 6.77 3.88 51.80
N GLU A 42 5.73 3.21 52.27
CA GLU A 42 4.39 3.10 51.68
C GLU A 42 3.55 4.33 52.05
N HIS A 43 2.83 4.94 51.11
CA HIS A 43 1.36 4.92 51.02
C HIS A 43 0.83 5.97 50.02
N ALA A 44 -0.04 5.50 49.14
CA ALA A 44 -1.19 6.14 48.51
C ALA A 44 -1.09 7.60 48.00
N GLU A 45 -1.24 7.76 46.69
CA GLU A 45 -2.25 8.67 46.10
C GLU A 45 -2.40 8.32 44.61
N SER A 46 -3.59 8.59 44.12
CA SER A 46 -4.18 8.08 42.89
C SER A 46 -3.63 8.79 41.65
N HIS A 47 -3.14 8.03 40.67
CA HIS A 47 -3.08 8.48 39.27
C HIS A 47 -3.40 7.31 38.34
N ASN A 48 -4.69 7.10 38.10
CA ASN A 48 -5.15 6.52 36.84
C ASN A 48 -4.71 7.47 35.72
N ASN A 49 -3.59 7.18 35.07
CA ASN A 49 -3.34 7.69 33.73
C ASN A 49 -4.17 6.84 32.77
N GLU A 50 -5.45 7.19 32.67
CA GLU A 50 -6.22 6.91 31.47
C GLU A 50 -5.57 7.73 30.35
N HIS A 51 -4.67 7.09 29.60
CA HIS A 51 -4.32 7.56 28.29
C HIS A 51 -5.56 7.40 27.42
N GLU A 52 -6.41 8.43 27.41
CA GLU A 52 -7.34 8.68 26.31
C GLU A 52 -6.49 8.88 25.05
N HIS A 53 -6.22 7.79 24.35
CA HIS A 53 -5.92 7.84 22.94
C HIS A 53 -7.23 8.23 22.25
N GLY A 54 -7.41 9.53 22.06
CA GLY A 54 -8.39 10.06 21.13
C GLY A 54 -8.03 9.57 19.73
N HIS A 55 -8.50 8.37 19.40
CA HIS A 55 -8.60 7.91 18.02
C HIS A 55 -9.69 8.75 17.37
N GLY A 56 -9.30 9.94 16.90
CA GLY A 56 -10.08 10.72 15.97
C GLY A 56 -10.15 9.94 14.66
N HIS A 57 -11.04 8.95 14.60
CA HIS A 57 -11.50 8.36 13.36
C HIS A 57 -12.35 9.44 12.67
N GLU A 58 -11.68 10.37 12.01
CA GLU A 58 -12.30 11.33 11.10
C GLU A 58 -12.65 10.61 9.78
N HIS A 59 -13.52 9.60 9.85
CA HIS A 59 -14.04 8.87 8.69
C HIS A 59 -15.20 9.67 8.07
N GLY A 60 -14.87 10.84 7.55
CA GLY A 60 -15.88 11.81 7.13
C GLY A 60 -15.42 12.75 6.04
N HIS A 61 -14.61 12.28 5.08
CA HIS A 61 -14.43 13.04 3.86
C HIS A 61 -15.71 12.93 3.02
N HIS A 62 -16.60 13.92 3.16
CA HIS A 62 -17.73 14.06 2.25
C HIS A 62 -17.18 14.22 0.82
N MET A 63 -17.24 13.14 0.04
CA MET A 63 -16.75 13.15 -1.34
C MET A 63 -17.50 14.22 -2.14
N THR A 64 -16.77 15.04 -2.88
CA THR A 64 -17.41 15.95 -3.84
C THR A 64 -17.94 15.15 -5.02
N GLU A 65 -18.85 15.72 -5.80
CA GLU A 65 -19.29 15.08 -7.06
C GLU A 65 -18.13 14.77 -8.01
N ALA A 66 -17.08 15.59 -7.97
CA ALA A 66 -15.87 15.37 -8.77
C ALA A 66 -15.10 14.15 -8.25
N ASP A 67 -14.94 14.03 -6.93
CA ASP A 67 -14.28 12.87 -6.31
C ASP A 67 -15.06 11.58 -6.58
N GLN A 68 -16.39 11.63 -6.49
CA GLN A 68 -17.24 10.48 -6.81
C GLN A 68 -17.09 10.03 -8.27
N LYS A 69 -16.99 10.98 -9.21
CA LYS A 69 -16.75 10.64 -10.63
C LYS A 69 -15.40 9.95 -10.82
N ILE A 70 -14.36 10.47 -10.18
CA ILE A 70 -13.02 9.86 -10.19
C ILE A 70 -13.08 8.45 -9.60
N TYR A 71 -13.73 8.30 -8.43
CA TYR A 71 -13.88 7.02 -7.74
C TYR A 71 -14.58 5.97 -8.62
N ASN A 72 -15.61 6.40 -9.36
CA ASN A 72 -16.36 5.58 -10.32
C ASN A 72 -15.60 5.33 -11.64
N GLY A 73 -14.37 5.84 -11.79
CA GLY A 73 -13.52 5.60 -12.95
C GLY A 73 -13.75 6.55 -14.12
N TYR A 74 -14.26 7.76 -13.87
CA TYR A 74 -14.49 8.79 -14.89
C TYR A 74 -13.58 10.00 -14.64
N PHE A 75 -12.48 10.06 -15.37
CA PHE A 75 -11.47 11.11 -15.26
C PHE A 75 -10.69 11.30 -16.56
N GLU A 76 -10.07 12.47 -16.69
CA GLU A 76 -9.16 12.83 -17.77
C GLU A 76 -7.72 12.40 -17.47
N ASP A 77 -6.95 11.99 -18.48
CA ASP A 77 -5.57 11.51 -18.32
C ASP A 77 -4.67 12.57 -17.65
N ALA A 78 -4.90 13.84 -17.97
CA ALA A 78 -4.14 14.95 -17.42
C ALA A 78 -4.31 15.14 -15.91
N ALA A 79 -5.42 14.62 -15.34
CA ALA A 79 -5.66 14.65 -13.91
C ALA A 79 -4.82 13.59 -13.16
N VAL A 80 -4.37 12.53 -13.84
CA VAL A 80 -3.62 11.44 -13.22
C VAL A 80 -2.19 11.89 -12.90
N LYS A 81 -1.78 11.80 -11.63
CA LYS A 81 -0.45 12.19 -11.14
C LYS A 81 0.32 10.99 -10.61
N ASP A 82 1.64 11.11 -10.54
CA ASP A 82 2.46 10.11 -9.86
C ASP A 82 2.16 10.11 -8.35
N ARG A 83 2.34 8.95 -7.73
CA ARG A 83 2.13 8.73 -6.29
C ARG A 83 3.32 8.01 -5.69
N LYS A 84 3.57 8.29 -4.41
CA LYS A 84 4.68 7.72 -3.64
C LYS A 84 4.18 6.52 -2.82
N LEU A 85 5.07 5.59 -2.46
CA LEU A 85 4.70 4.41 -1.69
C LEU A 85 4.01 4.76 -0.36
N THR A 86 4.43 5.87 0.28
CA THR A 86 3.84 6.33 1.55
C THR A 86 2.36 6.71 1.45
N ASP A 87 1.80 6.85 0.25
CA ASP A 87 0.34 7.02 0.09
C ASP A 87 -0.41 5.78 0.60
N TRP A 88 0.25 4.61 0.64
CA TRP A 88 -0.26 3.34 1.20
C TRP A 88 0.45 2.92 2.50
N GLU A 89 1.29 3.76 3.11
CA GLU A 89 1.95 3.45 4.39
C GLU A 89 0.95 3.04 5.48
N GLY A 90 1.30 2.07 6.32
CA GLY A 90 0.43 1.55 7.37
C GLY A 90 0.36 0.03 7.38
N SER A 91 -0.51 -0.49 8.24
CA SER A 91 -0.78 -1.92 8.40
C SER A 91 -2.15 -2.27 7.84
N TRP A 92 -2.21 -3.37 7.11
CA TRP A 92 -3.37 -3.68 6.27
C TRP A 92 -3.77 -5.15 6.37
N GLN A 93 -5.06 -5.41 6.53
CA GLN A 93 -5.64 -6.75 6.62
C GLN A 93 -6.43 -7.12 5.36
N SER A 94 -6.31 -8.36 4.93
CA SER A 94 -7.13 -8.89 3.83
C SER A 94 -8.60 -8.98 4.25
N VAL A 95 -9.51 -8.64 3.35
CA VAL A 95 -10.97 -8.84 3.55
C VAL A 95 -11.43 -10.28 3.27
N TYR A 96 -10.57 -11.13 2.71
CA TYR A 96 -10.92 -12.51 2.34
C TYR A 96 -11.42 -13.37 3.51
N PRO A 97 -10.86 -13.29 4.73
CA PRO A 97 -11.42 -13.96 5.90
C PRO A 97 -12.87 -13.54 6.21
N PHE A 98 -13.19 -12.25 6.14
CA PHE A 98 -14.54 -11.72 6.39
C PHE A 98 -15.56 -12.15 5.33
N LEU A 99 -15.11 -12.37 4.09
CA LEU A 99 -15.96 -12.99 3.07
C LEU A 99 -16.27 -14.46 3.44
N LYS A 100 -15.26 -15.21 3.90
CA LYS A 100 -15.39 -16.65 4.17
C LYS A 100 -16.24 -16.94 5.40
N ASP A 101 -16.14 -16.14 6.45
CA ASP A 101 -16.92 -16.31 7.67
C ASP A 101 -18.36 -15.76 7.57
N GLY A 102 -18.67 -15.03 6.49
CA GLY A 102 -19.98 -14.48 6.21
C GLY A 102 -20.21 -13.07 6.74
N SER A 103 -19.21 -12.42 7.34
CA SER A 103 -19.32 -11.05 7.85
C SER A 103 -19.69 -10.02 6.76
N LEU A 104 -19.36 -10.30 5.50
CA LEU A 104 -19.67 -9.44 4.36
C LEU A 104 -20.97 -9.81 3.62
N ASP A 105 -21.77 -10.76 4.12
CA ASP A 105 -22.95 -11.25 3.42
C ASP A 105 -24.00 -10.15 3.12
N GLU A 106 -24.18 -9.21 4.04
CA GLU A 106 -25.08 -8.06 3.88
C GLU A 106 -24.62 -7.13 2.74
N VAL A 107 -23.30 -6.95 2.57
CA VAL A 107 -22.74 -6.18 1.44
C VAL A 107 -23.13 -6.82 0.11
N PHE A 108 -23.05 -8.16 0.02
CA PHE A 108 -23.38 -8.86 -1.22
C PHE A 108 -24.88 -8.88 -1.50
N GLU A 109 -25.73 -8.89 -0.46
CA GLU A 109 -27.17 -8.71 -0.60
C GLU A 109 -27.50 -7.32 -1.16
N HIS A 110 -26.94 -6.27 -0.56
CA HIS A 110 -27.14 -4.89 -1.01
C HIS A 110 -26.69 -4.71 -2.47
N LYS A 111 -25.47 -5.16 -2.83
CA LYS A 111 -24.95 -5.04 -4.20
C LYS A 111 -25.74 -5.88 -5.22
N ALA A 112 -26.36 -6.98 -4.79
CA ALA A 112 -27.19 -7.80 -5.66
C ALA A 112 -28.47 -7.08 -6.09
N GLU A 113 -29.10 -6.31 -5.20
CA GLU A 113 -30.27 -5.49 -5.49
C GLU A 113 -29.97 -4.44 -6.56
N ASP A 114 -28.87 -3.70 -6.41
CA ASP A 114 -28.46 -2.66 -7.35
C ASP A 114 -28.10 -3.20 -8.73
N GLN A 115 -27.43 -4.36 -8.77
CA GLN A 115 -26.94 -4.96 -10.01
C GLN A 115 -27.94 -5.91 -10.67
N LYS A 116 -29.13 -6.10 -10.08
CA LYS A 116 -30.15 -7.06 -10.54
C LYS A 116 -29.58 -8.48 -10.74
N LYS A 117 -28.72 -8.89 -9.81
CA LYS A 117 -28.11 -10.22 -9.74
C LYS A 117 -28.56 -10.95 -8.48
N THR A 118 -28.23 -12.22 -8.34
CA THR A 118 -28.41 -12.94 -7.08
C THR A 118 -27.25 -12.66 -6.11
N LYS A 119 -27.51 -12.75 -4.81
CA LYS A 119 -26.46 -12.71 -3.76
C LYS A 119 -25.32 -13.69 -4.06
N GLN A 120 -25.65 -14.90 -4.51
CA GLN A 120 -24.65 -15.93 -4.79
C GLN A 120 -23.73 -15.53 -5.95
N GLU A 121 -24.28 -15.01 -7.06
CA GLU A 121 -23.46 -14.53 -8.18
C GLU A 121 -22.52 -13.38 -7.78
N ILE A 122 -23.00 -12.46 -6.94
CA ILE A 122 -22.17 -11.39 -6.39
C ILE A 122 -21.08 -11.97 -5.48
N LYS A 123 -21.44 -12.87 -4.57
CA LYS A 123 -20.50 -13.49 -3.64
C LYS A 123 -19.44 -14.32 -4.38
N ASP A 124 -19.80 -15.05 -5.43
CA ASP A 124 -18.85 -15.82 -6.25
C ASP A 124 -17.85 -14.90 -6.95
N TYR A 125 -18.33 -13.79 -7.53
CA TYR A 125 -17.48 -12.75 -8.13
C TYR A 125 -16.47 -12.18 -7.13
N TYR A 126 -16.92 -11.78 -5.93
CA TYR A 126 -16.04 -11.26 -4.88
C TYR A 126 -15.16 -12.34 -4.25
N THR A 127 -15.58 -13.61 -4.28
CA THR A 127 -14.75 -14.73 -3.81
C THR A 127 -13.52 -14.89 -4.69
N GLU A 128 -13.68 -14.84 -6.01
CA GLU A 128 -12.53 -14.86 -6.93
C GLU A 128 -11.68 -13.59 -6.81
N GLY A 129 -12.33 -12.43 -6.72
CA GLY A 129 -11.68 -11.14 -6.54
C GLY A 129 -10.79 -11.08 -5.30
N TYR A 130 -11.30 -11.45 -4.12
CA TYR A 130 -10.60 -11.28 -2.86
C TYR A 130 -9.64 -12.40 -2.50
N LYS A 131 -9.69 -13.53 -3.19
CA LYS A 131 -8.89 -14.72 -2.85
C LYS A 131 -7.41 -14.38 -2.80
N THR A 132 -6.79 -14.67 -1.66
CA THR A 132 -5.35 -14.48 -1.43
C THR A 132 -4.88 -15.37 -0.29
N ASP A 133 -3.61 -15.74 -0.31
CA ASP A 133 -2.87 -16.37 0.79
C ASP A 133 -2.03 -15.36 1.59
N VAL A 134 -2.01 -14.09 1.17
CA VAL A 134 -1.38 -12.97 1.89
C VAL A 134 -2.40 -12.35 2.84
N SER A 135 -2.32 -12.70 4.13
CA SER A 135 -3.29 -12.26 5.14
C SER A 135 -3.10 -10.82 5.58
N HIS A 136 -1.86 -10.31 5.56
CA HIS A 136 -1.51 -9.01 6.11
C HIS A 136 -0.36 -8.37 5.33
N ILE A 137 -0.39 -7.05 5.20
CA ILE A 137 0.64 -6.25 4.53
C ILE A 137 1.02 -5.06 5.42
N GLU A 138 2.30 -4.93 5.76
CA GLU A 138 2.86 -3.75 6.43
C GLU A 138 3.64 -2.93 5.39
N ILE A 139 3.29 -1.66 5.20
CA ILE A 139 3.91 -0.76 4.22
C ILE A 139 4.60 0.39 4.96
N GLY A 140 5.90 0.53 4.77
CA GLY A 140 6.70 1.67 5.26
C GLY A 140 7.09 2.64 4.13
N GLU A 141 8.10 3.47 4.38
CA GLU A 141 8.55 4.49 3.41
C GLU A 141 9.02 3.89 2.07
N LYS A 142 9.75 2.77 2.12
CA LYS A 142 10.38 2.12 0.96
C LYS A 142 10.18 0.61 0.94
N GLU A 143 9.70 0.05 2.02
CA GLU A 143 9.71 -1.38 2.27
C GLU A 143 8.30 -1.88 2.53
N ILE A 144 8.02 -3.10 2.08
CA ILE A 144 6.76 -3.79 2.30
C ILE A 144 7.04 -5.17 2.87
N THR A 145 6.28 -5.54 3.90
CA THR A 145 6.27 -6.90 4.45
C THR A 145 4.93 -7.56 4.17
N PHE A 146 4.97 -8.67 3.43
CA PHE A 146 3.81 -9.53 3.16
C PHE A 146 3.81 -10.69 4.14
N THR A 147 2.67 -10.96 4.78
CA THR A 147 2.47 -12.18 5.58
C THR A 147 1.70 -13.19 4.74
N LYS A 148 2.42 -14.11 4.12
CA LYS A 148 1.90 -15.17 3.24
C LYS A 148 1.93 -16.52 3.94
N ASP A 149 0.79 -17.19 4.08
CA ASP A 149 0.70 -18.47 4.81
C ASP A 149 1.36 -18.44 6.20
N GLY A 150 1.25 -17.31 6.90
CA GLY A 150 1.86 -17.07 8.21
C GLY A 150 3.37 -16.79 8.20
N LYS A 151 4.02 -16.73 7.03
CA LYS A 151 5.43 -16.37 6.87
C LYS A 151 5.57 -14.94 6.37
N LYS A 152 6.51 -14.18 6.96
CA LYS A 152 6.83 -12.82 6.52
C LYS A 152 7.83 -12.85 5.37
N GLN A 153 7.56 -12.06 4.33
CA GLN A 153 8.42 -11.80 3.18
C GLN A 153 8.58 -10.29 3.04
N LYS A 154 9.80 -9.79 3.11
CA LYS A 154 10.10 -8.35 3.19
C LYS A 154 10.97 -7.89 2.04
N ALA A 155 10.61 -6.78 1.42
CA ALA A 155 11.36 -6.23 0.29
C ALA A 155 11.24 -4.71 0.16
N GLU A 156 12.27 -4.10 -0.40
CA GLU A 156 12.25 -2.70 -0.82
C GLU A 156 11.74 -2.57 -2.24
N TYR A 157 10.95 -1.52 -2.46
CA TYR A 157 10.27 -1.26 -3.73
C TYR A 157 10.57 0.15 -4.23
N ALA A 158 10.87 0.26 -5.53
CA ALA A 158 11.01 1.53 -6.22
C ALA A 158 9.84 1.75 -7.19
N TYR A 159 9.39 3.00 -7.30
CA TYR A 159 8.32 3.36 -8.22
C TYR A 159 8.72 3.12 -9.67
N ASP A 160 7.87 2.42 -10.43
CA ASP A 160 8.06 2.03 -11.84
C ASP A 160 6.95 2.61 -12.75
N GLY A 161 6.38 3.74 -12.31
CA GLY A 161 5.37 4.48 -13.07
C GLY A 161 3.93 4.06 -12.80
N LYS A 162 3.04 4.52 -13.67
CA LYS A 162 1.59 4.26 -13.60
C LYS A 162 1.04 3.93 -14.97
N GLU A 163 -0.03 3.16 -15.00
CA GLU A 163 -0.75 2.78 -16.22
C GLU A 163 -2.23 3.09 -16.05
N ILE A 164 -2.85 3.67 -17.07
CA ILE A 164 -4.30 3.90 -17.09
C ILE A 164 -4.95 2.77 -17.88
N LEU A 165 -5.84 2.04 -17.22
CA LEU A 165 -6.63 0.96 -17.83
C LEU A 165 -8.01 1.47 -18.20
N THR A 166 -8.54 0.98 -19.32
CA THR A 166 -9.93 1.22 -19.74
C THR A 166 -10.64 -0.12 -19.79
N TYR A 167 -11.74 -0.23 -19.05
CA TYR A 167 -12.51 -1.46 -18.92
C TYR A 167 -13.64 -1.50 -19.96
N GLU A 168 -14.24 -2.68 -20.15
CA GLU A 168 -15.26 -2.89 -21.18
C GLU A 168 -16.47 -1.95 -21.06
N LYS A 169 -16.85 -1.58 -19.83
CA LYS A 169 -17.96 -0.66 -19.56
C LYS A 169 -17.59 0.81 -19.79
N GLY A 170 -16.35 1.10 -20.21
CA GLY A 170 -15.84 2.44 -20.45
C GLY A 170 -15.33 3.17 -19.20
N ASN A 171 -15.60 2.65 -18.00
CA ASN A 171 -14.95 3.12 -16.79
C ASN A 171 -13.45 2.76 -16.81
N ARG A 172 -12.67 3.51 -16.04
CA ARG A 172 -11.20 3.48 -16.09
C ARG A 172 -10.62 3.27 -14.69
N GLY A 173 -9.38 2.81 -14.63
CA GLY A 173 -8.63 2.67 -13.39
C GLY A 173 -7.16 3.03 -13.59
N VAL A 174 -6.46 3.29 -12.50
CA VAL A 174 -5.01 3.59 -12.53
C VAL A 174 -4.29 2.53 -11.72
N ARG A 175 -3.27 1.90 -12.31
CA ARG A 175 -2.33 1.02 -11.62
C ARG A 175 -1.08 1.80 -11.29
N TYR A 176 -0.70 1.87 -10.01
CA TYR A 176 0.59 2.42 -9.57
C TYR A 176 1.56 1.29 -9.32
N ILE A 177 2.64 1.27 -10.09
CA ILE A 177 3.51 0.10 -10.20
C ILE A 177 4.78 0.36 -9.39
N PHE A 178 5.17 -0.64 -8.61
CA PHE A 178 6.46 -0.65 -7.95
C PHE A 178 7.21 -1.95 -8.25
N LYS A 179 8.52 -1.83 -8.40
CA LYS A 179 9.43 -2.93 -8.68
C LYS A 179 10.31 -3.21 -7.47
N LYS A 180 10.44 -4.48 -7.11
CA LYS A 180 11.37 -4.94 -6.06
C LYS A 180 12.80 -4.58 -6.47
N VAL A 181 13.53 -3.95 -5.56
CA VAL A 181 14.96 -3.60 -5.74
C VAL A 181 15.89 -4.36 -4.82
N SER A 182 15.41 -4.78 -3.66
CA SER A 182 16.17 -5.57 -2.67
C SER A 182 15.19 -6.31 -1.74
N GLY A 183 15.71 -7.26 -0.94
CA GLY A 183 14.94 -8.02 0.05
C GLY A 183 14.82 -9.50 -0.26
N ASP A 184 13.85 -10.14 0.37
CA ASP A 184 13.66 -11.59 0.33
C ASP A 184 13.38 -12.08 -1.10
N GLU A 185 13.93 -13.26 -1.44
CA GLU A 185 13.77 -13.87 -2.77
C GLU A 185 12.29 -14.10 -3.09
N ASP A 186 11.53 -14.59 -2.11
CA ASP A 186 10.12 -14.96 -2.28
C ASP A 186 9.15 -13.76 -2.28
N ALA A 187 9.61 -12.54 -1.98
CA ALA A 187 8.76 -11.35 -2.09
C ALA A 187 8.46 -11.01 -3.57
N PRO A 188 7.26 -10.49 -3.92
CA PRO A 188 6.89 -10.25 -5.31
C PRO A 188 7.87 -9.34 -6.06
N GLY A 189 8.29 -9.70 -7.29
CA GLY A 189 9.16 -8.86 -8.12
C GLY A 189 8.53 -7.54 -8.55
N TYR A 190 7.21 -7.51 -8.71
CA TYR A 190 6.39 -6.35 -9.00
C TYR A 190 5.13 -6.35 -8.16
N ILE A 191 4.69 -5.15 -7.79
CA ILE A 191 3.39 -4.90 -7.19
C ILE A 191 2.69 -3.77 -7.94
N GLN A 192 1.36 -3.82 -7.97
CA GLN A 192 0.55 -2.76 -8.56
C GLN A 192 -0.62 -2.43 -7.63
N PHE A 193 -0.72 -1.16 -7.21
CA PHE A 193 -1.84 -0.67 -6.41
C PHE A 193 -2.95 -0.09 -7.30
N SER A 194 -4.19 -0.31 -6.91
CA SER A 194 -5.40 0.34 -7.44
C SER A 194 -6.37 0.60 -6.29
N ASP A 195 -6.69 1.86 -6.02
CA ASP A 195 -7.43 2.29 -4.83
C ASP A 195 -8.41 3.44 -5.11
N HIS A 196 -8.83 3.57 -6.37
CA HIS A 196 -9.76 4.62 -6.81
C HIS A 196 -9.21 6.06 -6.73
N ILE A 197 -7.94 6.25 -6.37
CA ILE A 197 -7.28 7.54 -6.22
C ILE A 197 -6.30 7.78 -7.39
N ILE A 198 -6.46 8.91 -8.09
CA ILE A 198 -5.67 9.23 -9.29
C ILE A 198 -4.56 10.27 -9.09
N ALA A 199 -4.38 10.79 -7.87
CA ALA A 199 -3.38 11.80 -7.52
C ALA A 199 -2.92 11.62 -6.06
N PRO A 200 -1.82 12.25 -5.60
CA PRO A 200 -1.31 12.10 -4.24
C PRO A 200 -2.38 12.28 -3.16
N GLN A 201 -2.71 11.19 -2.48
CA GLN A 201 -3.66 11.10 -1.39
C GLN A 201 -3.46 9.76 -0.67
N ARG A 202 -3.71 9.75 0.63
CA ARG A 202 -3.69 8.56 1.47
C ARG A 202 -4.78 7.57 1.04
N ALA A 203 -4.42 6.31 0.89
CA ALA A 203 -5.36 5.24 0.60
C ALA A 203 -6.28 4.98 1.81
N LEU A 204 -7.54 4.66 1.54
CA LEU A 204 -8.52 4.20 2.55
C LEU A 204 -8.65 2.67 2.54
N HIS A 205 -8.57 2.09 1.36
CA HIS A 205 -8.41 0.67 1.09
C HIS A 205 -7.69 0.54 -0.25
N PHE A 206 -7.25 -0.65 -0.63
CA PHE A 206 -6.69 -0.87 -1.96
C PHE A 206 -6.89 -2.29 -2.47
N HIS A 207 -6.81 -2.42 -3.78
CA HIS A 207 -6.52 -3.66 -4.49
C HIS A 207 -5.04 -3.73 -4.82
N ILE A 208 -4.42 -4.90 -4.64
CA ILE A 208 -3.02 -5.13 -4.96
C ILE A 208 -2.84 -6.34 -5.85
N TYR A 209 -2.00 -6.17 -6.88
CA TYR A 209 -1.62 -7.23 -7.81
C TYR A 209 -0.14 -7.52 -7.61
N MET A 210 0.21 -8.79 -7.42
CA MET A 210 1.54 -9.22 -6.99
C MET A 210 2.06 -10.33 -7.91
N GLY A 211 3.30 -10.22 -8.38
CA GLY A 211 3.92 -11.25 -9.22
C GLY A 211 5.24 -10.80 -9.82
N ASP A 212 5.82 -11.59 -10.72
CA ASP A 212 7.15 -11.32 -11.28
C ASP A 212 7.13 -10.77 -12.72
N ASP A 213 5.95 -10.69 -13.34
CA ASP A 213 5.76 -10.10 -14.67
C ASP A 213 4.86 -8.86 -14.60
N ARG A 214 5.49 -7.68 -14.69
CA ARG A 214 4.81 -6.37 -14.73
C ARG A 214 3.66 -6.31 -15.73
N LYS A 215 3.83 -6.85 -16.93
CA LYS A 215 2.84 -6.76 -18.01
C LYS A 215 1.69 -7.73 -17.78
N GLN A 216 2.00 -8.94 -17.32
CA GLN A 216 0.98 -9.93 -17.00
C GLN A 216 0.01 -9.40 -15.94
N LEU A 217 0.52 -8.73 -14.90
CA LEU A 217 -0.32 -8.13 -13.84
C LEU A 217 -1.29 -7.06 -14.36
N LEU A 218 -0.98 -6.37 -15.47
CA LEU A 218 -1.91 -5.40 -16.09
C LEU A 218 -3.07 -6.08 -16.81
N ASN A 219 -2.91 -7.35 -17.20
CA ASN A 219 -3.96 -8.16 -17.82
C ASN A 219 -4.80 -8.91 -16.79
N GLU A 220 -4.38 -8.94 -15.52
CA GLU A 220 -5.14 -9.52 -14.42
C GLU A 220 -6.29 -8.59 -14.04
N LEU A 221 -7.52 -9.08 -14.22
CA LEU A 221 -8.78 -8.35 -14.00
C LEU A 221 -9.77 -9.15 -13.15
N GLU A 222 -9.48 -10.40 -12.81
CA GLU A 222 -10.39 -11.33 -12.13
C GLU A 222 -10.04 -11.44 -10.64
N ASN A 223 -8.77 -11.56 -10.31
CA ASN A 223 -8.27 -11.61 -8.94
C ASN A 223 -7.60 -10.30 -8.53
N TRP A 224 -8.16 -9.66 -7.52
CA TRP A 224 -7.76 -8.35 -7.00
C TRP A 224 -7.83 -8.34 -5.47
N PRO A 225 -6.86 -9.03 -4.81
CA PRO A 225 -6.73 -9.06 -3.35
C PRO A 225 -6.92 -7.67 -2.75
N THR A 226 -7.82 -7.57 -1.77
CA THR A 226 -8.29 -6.29 -1.23
C THR A 226 -8.00 -6.18 0.24
N TYR A 227 -7.53 -4.99 0.64
CA TYR A 227 -7.03 -4.72 1.97
C TYR A 227 -7.59 -3.42 2.53
N TYR A 228 -7.93 -3.47 3.82
CA TYR A 228 -8.35 -2.34 4.65
C TYR A 228 -7.37 -2.17 5.81
N PRO A 229 -7.33 -1.01 6.50
CA PRO A 229 -6.52 -0.82 7.70
C PRO A 229 -6.78 -1.91 8.73
N ASP A 230 -5.73 -2.38 9.40
CA ASP A 230 -5.80 -3.55 10.30
C ASP A 230 -6.44 -3.25 11.67
N ASP A 231 -6.66 -1.97 11.97
CA ASP A 231 -7.38 -1.51 13.16
C ASP A 231 -8.91 -1.52 13.00
N LEU A 232 -9.43 -1.68 11.77
CA LEU A 232 -10.86 -1.81 11.53
C LEU A 232 -11.39 -3.20 11.89
N SER A 233 -12.53 -3.22 12.58
CA SER A 233 -13.31 -4.43 12.80
C SER A 233 -14.03 -4.88 11.52
N ALA A 234 -14.48 -6.14 11.49
CA ALA A 234 -15.32 -6.64 10.39
C ALA A 234 -16.61 -5.82 10.21
N ILE A 235 -17.15 -5.23 11.28
CA ILE A 235 -18.34 -4.37 11.24
C ILE A 235 -18.00 -3.05 10.52
N GLU A 236 -16.90 -2.41 10.89
CA GLU A 236 -16.47 -1.15 10.26
C GLU A 236 -16.11 -1.36 8.78
N VAL A 237 -15.39 -2.43 8.45
CA VAL A 237 -15.12 -2.80 7.04
C VAL A 237 -16.42 -3.00 6.27
N LYS A 238 -17.41 -3.69 6.85
CA LYS A 238 -18.73 -3.88 6.22
C LYS A 238 -19.45 -2.54 6.00
N GLU A 239 -19.44 -1.65 6.99
CA GLU A 239 -20.08 -0.32 6.91
C GLU A 239 -19.43 0.54 5.82
N GLU A 240 -18.10 0.57 5.75
CA GLU A 240 -17.35 1.23 4.67
C GLU A 240 -17.74 0.65 3.30
N MET A 241 -17.81 -0.67 3.17
CA MET A 241 -18.21 -1.33 1.92
C MET A 241 -19.67 -1.12 1.52
N LEU A 242 -20.55 -0.78 2.47
CA LEU A 242 -21.95 -0.42 2.21
C LEU A 242 -22.10 1.06 1.81
N ALA A 243 -21.16 1.92 2.23
CA ALA A 243 -21.12 3.32 1.83
C ALA A 243 -20.61 3.54 0.39
N HIS A 244 -20.05 2.49 -0.23
CA HIS A 244 -19.44 2.48 -1.57
C HIS A 244 -20.13 1.51 -2.54
#